data_AF-A0A7S0QB17-F1
#
_entry.id   AF-A0A7S0QB17-F1
#
_cell.length_a   1.000
_cell.length_b   1.000
_cell.length_c   1.000
_cell.angle_alpha   90.00
_cell.angle_beta   90.00
_cell.angle_gamma   90.00
#
_symmetry.space_group_name_H-M   'P 1'
#
loop_
_entity.id
_entity.type
_entity.pdbx_description
1 polymer ?
#
loop_
_entity_poly.entity_id
_entity_poly.type
_entity_poly.pdbx_seq_one_letter_code
_entity_poly.pdbx_strand_id
1 'polypeptide(L)'
;GIQAYSFKSLKVGDKPVVARFENVKIDISAYEAEKIGIDALINAVPDSDALDSPGRILSDMDNLRDSLERLTDSVETLTNYVDRVKKGEIKGDERIGRAIMSALQAVPKMSPKTMEKVFTQHIQDLLMVVYLSNLTRAQLALSDKIQHVL
;
A
#
# COMPACT_ATOMS: atom_id res chain seq x y z
N GLY A 1 -13.77 -20.19 -6.19
CA GLY A 1 -13.18 -20.03 -4.86
C GLY A 1 -12.42 -21.28 -4.52
N ILE A 2 -11.20 -21.14 -4.00
CA ILE A 2 -10.32 -22.27 -3.67
C ILE A 2 -10.90 -23.00 -2.44
N GLN A 3 -10.90 -24.33 -2.45
CA GLN A 3 -11.36 -25.16 -1.33
C GLN A 3 -10.28 -26.21 -1.04
N ALA A 4 -9.85 -26.32 0.22
CA ALA A 4 -8.95 -27.38 0.64
C ALA A 4 -9.71 -28.41 1.48
N TYR A 5 -9.38 -29.67 1.27
CA TYR A 5 -9.95 -30.80 2.00
C TYR A 5 -8.83 -31.65 2.58
N SER A 6 -8.94 -32.03 3.85
CA SER A 6 -8.06 -33.00 4.49
C SER A 6 -8.76 -34.35 4.58
N PHE A 7 -8.06 -35.39 4.15
CA PHE A 7 -8.55 -36.76 4.23
C PHE A 7 -8.35 -37.30 5.65
N LYS A 8 -9.44 -37.77 6.27
CA LYS A 8 -9.39 -38.56 7.49
C LYS A 8 -10.03 -39.92 7.27
N SER A 9 -9.25 -40.97 7.47
CA SER A 9 -9.76 -42.34 7.54
C SER A 9 -9.87 -42.76 9.00
N LEU A 10 -11.09 -43.12 9.41
CA LEU A 10 -11.34 -43.72 10.70
C LEU A 10 -11.28 -45.25 10.54
N LYS A 11 -10.27 -45.86 11.16
CA LYS A 11 -10.15 -47.30 11.29
C LYS A 11 -10.69 -47.71 12.66
N VAL A 12 -11.53 -48.75 12.70
CA VAL A 12 -11.94 -49.39 13.95
C VAL A 12 -11.31 -50.78 13.94
N GLY A 13 -10.25 -50.98 14.72
CA GLY A 13 -9.40 -52.17 14.62
C GLY A 13 -8.55 -52.18 13.34
N ASP A 14 -8.43 -53.35 12.70
CA ASP A 14 -7.59 -53.56 11.50
C ASP A 14 -8.36 -53.37 10.16
N LYS A 15 -9.62 -52.93 10.22
CA LYS A 15 -10.47 -52.67 9.05
C LYS A 15 -10.77 -51.18 8.92
N PRO A 16 -10.55 -50.55 7.74
CA PRO A 16 -10.98 -49.17 7.51
C PRO A 16 -12.52 -49.13 7.38
N VAL A 17 -13.19 -48.34 8.23
CA VAL A 17 -14.66 -48.33 8.33
C VAL A 17 -15.27 -47.10 7.64
N VAL A 18 -14.64 -45.92 7.72
CA VAL A 18 -15.12 -44.71 7.02
C VAL A 18 -13.93 -43.85 6.60
N ALA A 19 -14.01 -43.33 5.37
CA ALA A 19 -13.16 -42.24 4.89
C ALA A 19 -14.02 -40.99 4.70
N ARG A 20 -13.58 -39.85 5.24
CA ARG A 20 -14.25 -38.56 5.07
C ARG A 20 -13.23 -37.48 4.74
N PHE A 21 -13.63 -36.60 3.83
CA PHE A 21 -12.93 -35.35 3.59
C PHE A 21 -13.53 -34.25 4.46
N GLU A 22 -12.70 -33.61 5.28
CA GLU A 22 -13.08 -32.44 6.08
C GLU A 22 -12.58 -31.18 5.38
N ASN A 23 -13.44 -30.17 5.27
CA ASN A 23 -13.04 -28.88 4.71
C ASN A 23 -12.08 -28.17 5.68
N VAL A 24 -10.97 -27.68 5.15
CA VAL A 24 -9.97 -26.91 5.91
C VAL A 24 -10.06 -25.46 5.48
N LYS A 25 -10.09 -24.56 6.47
CA LYS A 25 -9.99 -23.12 6.21
C LYS A 25 -8.62 -22.83 5.58
N ILE A 26 -8.66 -22.25 4.39
CA ILE A 26 -7.48 -21.75 3.71
C ILE A 26 -7.36 -20.26 3.96
N ASP A 27 -6.12 -19.81 4.08
CA ASP A 27 -5.75 -18.39 4.03
C ASP A 27 -4.77 -18.21 2.87
N ILE A 28 -4.92 -17.12 2.11
CA ILE A 28 -4.03 -16.82 0.98
C ILE A 28 -3.03 -15.79 1.49
N SER A 29 -1.83 -16.24 1.80
CA SER A 29 -0.70 -15.37 2.10
C SER A 29 0.15 -15.15 0.85
N ALA A 30 0.34 -13.90 0.45
CA ALA A 30 1.28 -13.52 -0.59
C ALA A 30 2.42 -12.70 0.03
N TYR A 31 3.62 -12.80 -0.53
CA TYR A 31 4.74 -11.93 -0.17
C TYR A 31 4.51 -10.50 -0.69
N GLU A 32 5.14 -9.49 -0.10
CA GLU A 32 5.00 -8.09 -0.52
C GLU A 32 5.28 -7.89 -2.02
N ALA A 33 6.34 -8.53 -2.54
CA ALA A 33 6.67 -8.46 -3.98
C ALA A 33 5.57 -9.08 -4.86
N GLU A 34 4.99 -10.20 -4.43
CA GLU A 34 3.88 -10.84 -5.15
C GLU A 34 2.62 -9.99 -5.10
N LYS A 35 2.35 -9.35 -3.96
CA LYS A 35 1.21 -8.46 -3.79
C LYS A 35 1.31 -7.25 -4.72
N ILE A 36 2.48 -6.63 -4.84
CA ILE A 36 2.74 -5.53 -5.79
C ILE A 36 2.56 -6.01 -7.23
N GLY A 37 3.10 -7.18 -7.57
CA GLY A 37 2.93 -7.77 -8.91
C GLY A 37 1.47 -8.08 -9.24
N ILE A 38 0.73 -8.65 -8.28
CA ILE A 38 -0.70 -8.96 -8.42
C ILE A 38 -1.51 -7.68 -8.55
N ASP A 39 -1.24 -6.66 -7.74
CA ASP A 39 -1.93 -5.37 -7.81
C ASP A 39 -1.67 -4.67 -9.17
N ALA A 40 -0.43 -4.72 -9.67
CA ALA A 40 -0.09 -4.23 -11.01
C ALA A 40 -0.84 -5.00 -12.12
N LEU A 41 -1.03 -6.32 -11.97
CA LEU A 41 -1.79 -7.14 -12.91
C LEU A 41 -3.31 -6.90 -12.83
N ILE A 42 -3.86 -6.67 -11.63
CA ILE A 42 -5.28 -6.38 -11.42
C ILE A 42 -5.64 -4.98 -11.95
N ASN A 43 -4.76 -4.01 -11.74
CA ASN A 43 -4.97 -2.62 -12.15
C ASN A 43 -4.53 -2.36 -13.61
N ALA A 44 -4.00 -3.37 -14.30
CA ALA A 44 -3.70 -3.27 -15.72
C ALA A 44 -5.00 -3.07 -16.51
N VAL A 45 -5.14 -1.89 -17.13
CA VAL A 45 -6.21 -1.64 -18.10
C VAL A 45 -5.99 -2.58 -19.29
N PRO A 46 -6.98 -3.39 -19.71
CA PRO A 46 -6.85 -4.20 -20.91
C PRO A 46 -6.89 -3.27 -22.12
N ASP A 47 -5.73 -2.73 -22.50
CA ASP A 47 -5.61 -2.00 -23.76
C ASP A 47 -5.65 -3.04 -24.88
N SER A 48 -6.62 -2.88 -25.79
CA SER A 48 -7.13 -3.95 -26.66
C SER A 48 -6.19 -4.43 -27.76
N ASP A 49 -4.93 -3.98 -27.82
CA ASP A 49 -4.00 -4.30 -28.92
C ASP A 49 -2.58 -4.70 -28.49
N ALA A 50 -2.30 -4.86 -27.19
CA ALA A 50 -0.99 -5.32 -26.73
C ALA A 50 -1.11 -6.36 -25.60
N LEU A 51 -0.97 -7.64 -25.96
CA LEU A 51 -0.81 -8.77 -25.03
C LEU A 51 0.45 -8.68 -24.14
N ASP A 52 1.31 -7.68 -24.40
CA ASP A 52 2.63 -7.49 -23.80
C ASP A 52 2.75 -6.21 -22.97
N SER A 53 1.64 -5.55 -22.62
CA SER A 53 1.69 -4.39 -21.72
C SER A 53 1.99 -4.88 -20.30
N PRO A 54 3.21 -4.69 -19.74
CA PRO A 54 3.46 -5.05 -18.36
C PRO A 54 2.54 -4.16 -17.53
N GLY A 55 1.73 -4.76 -16.65
CA GLY A 55 0.95 -4.00 -15.68
C GLY A 55 1.85 -2.93 -15.07
N ARG A 56 1.49 -1.65 -15.26
CA ARG A 56 2.37 -0.55 -14.87
C ARG A 56 2.56 -0.67 -13.37
N ILE A 57 3.76 -1.05 -12.94
CA ILE A 57 4.15 -0.93 -11.55
C ILE A 57 4.05 0.57 -11.27
N LEU A 58 3.07 0.96 -10.45
CA LEU A 58 2.90 2.35 -10.07
C LEU A 58 4.24 2.85 -9.52
N SER A 59 4.64 4.04 -9.95
CA SER A 59 5.77 4.71 -9.32
C SER A 59 5.45 4.91 -7.84
N ASP A 60 6.48 4.97 -7.00
CA ASP A 60 6.32 5.34 -5.59
C ASP A 60 5.52 6.65 -5.43
N MET A 61 5.61 7.56 -6.41
CA MET A 61 4.83 8.79 -6.45
C MET A 61 3.35 8.58 -6.75
N ASP A 62 3.02 7.63 -7.63
CA ASP A 62 1.62 7.32 -7.93
C ASP A 62 0.98 6.59 -6.73
N ASN A 63 1.71 5.65 -6.12
CA ASN A 63 1.29 4.99 -4.88
C ASN A 63 1.08 5.98 -3.72
N LEU A 64 1.97 6.98 -3.59
CA LEU A 64 1.84 8.04 -2.60
C LEU A 64 0.59 8.88 -2.85
N ARG A 65 0.32 9.23 -4.11
CA ARG A 65 -0.88 9.99 -4.50
C ARG A 65 -2.15 9.22 -4.13
N ASP A 66 -2.25 7.96 -4.50
CA ASP A 66 -3.41 7.11 -4.21
C ASP A 66 -3.62 6.96 -2.70
N SER A 67 -2.52 6.84 -1.95
CA SER A 67 -2.56 6.78 -0.48
C SER A 67 -3.06 8.08 0.14
N LEU A 68 -2.67 9.24 -0.40
CA LEU A 68 -3.14 10.56 0.04
C LEU A 68 -4.62 10.78 -0.29
N GLU A 69 -5.09 10.31 -1.44
CA GLU A 69 -6.50 10.37 -1.82
C GLU A 69 -7.35 9.51 -0.87
N ARG A 70 -6.96 8.26 -0.63
CA ARG A 70 -7.61 7.37 0.35
C ARG A 70 -7.63 7.95 1.76
N LEU A 71 -6.55 8.64 2.16
CA LEU A 71 -6.48 9.31 3.45
C LEU A 71 -7.49 10.47 3.53
N THR A 72 -7.57 11.28 2.47
CA THR A 72 -8.55 12.38 2.36
C THR A 72 -9.99 11.86 2.48
N ASP A 73 -10.33 10.82 1.72
CA ASP A 73 -11.65 10.19 1.76
C ASP A 73 -12.00 9.62 3.14
N SER A 74 -11.00 9.02 3.81
CA SER A 74 -11.17 8.49 5.16
C SER A 74 -11.44 9.60 6.17
N VAL A 75 -10.73 10.72 6.08
CA VAL A 75 -10.94 11.90 6.96
C VAL A 75 -12.30 12.53 6.71
N GLU A 76 -12.73 12.65 5.46
CA GLU A 76 -14.06 13.16 5.11
C GLU A 76 -15.17 12.25 5.66
N THR A 77 -15.03 10.94 5.49
CA THR A 77 -15.97 9.94 6.02
C THR A 77 -16.09 10.04 7.55
N LEU A 78 -14.96 10.17 8.26
CA LEU A 78 -14.95 10.34 9.71
C LEU A 78 -15.59 11.65 10.15
N THR A 79 -15.33 12.75 9.42
CA THR A 79 -15.92 14.06 9.70
C THR A 79 -17.44 14.00 9.55
N ASN A 80 -17.93 13.42 8.45
CA ASN A 80 -19.35 13.20 8.21
C ASN A 80 -20.01 12.33 9.29
N TYR A 81 -19.32 11.27 9.76
CA TYR A 81 -19.81 10.43 10.85
C TYR A 81 -19.97 11.23 12.15
N VAL A 82 -18.94 12.00 12.54
CA VAL A 82 -18.96 12.80 13.77
C VAL A 82 -20.07 13.86 13.71
N ASP A 83 -20.28 14.50 12.57
CA ASP A 83 -21.35 15.49 12.40
C ASP A 83 -22.75 14.87 12.54
N ARG A 84 -22.98 13.67 11.99
CA ARG A 84 -24.26 12.97 12.12
C ARG A 84 -24.54 12.50 13.55
N VAL A 85 -23.49 12.07 14.27
CA VAL A 85 -23.59 11.75 15.71
C VAL A 85 -23.91 13.01 16.52
N LYS A 86 -23.27 14.14 16.21
CA LYS A 86 -23.52 15.43 16.88
C LYS A 86 -24.94 15.95 16.65
N LYS A 87 -25.50 15.75 15.45
CA LYS A 87 -26.90 16.08 15.10
C LYS A 87 -27.92 15.13 15.74
N GLY A 88 -27.48 14.02 16.33
CA GLY A 88 -28.35 13.01 16.93
C GLY A 88 -29.02 12.08 15.91
N GLU A 89 -28.59 12.10 14.64
CA GLU A 89 -29.13 11.23 13.59
C GLU A 89 -28.65 9.77 13.76
N ILE A 90 -27.45 9.59 14.34
CA ILE A 90 -26.85 8.27 14.60
C ILE A 90 -26.44 8.21 16.09
N LYS A 91 -26.69 7.06 16.73
CA LYS A 91 -26.15 6.78 18.06
C LYS A 91 -24.64 6.57 17.97
N GLY A 92 -23.86 7.46 18.62
CA GLY A 92 -22.41 7.36 18.63
C GLY A 92 -21.91 6.08 19.31
N ASP A 93 -20.86 5.47 18.73
CA ASP A 93 -20.13 4.36 19.33
C ASP A 93 -18.89 4.88 20.08
N GLU A 94 -18.79 4.54 21.35
CA GLU A 94 -17.68 4.94 22.23
C GLU A 94 -16.33 4.36 21.76
N ARG A 95 -16.33 3.18 21.12
CA ARG A 95 -15.11 2.56 20.56
C ARG A 95 -14.54 3.39 19.42
N ILE A 96 -15.41 3.84 18.52
CA ILE A 96 -15.02 4.67 17.37
C ILE A 96 -14.51 6.02 17.87
N GLY A 97 -15.20 6.64 18.84
CA GLY A 97 -14.74 7.89 19.45
C GLY A 97 -13.34 7.79 20.09
N ARG A 98 -13.06 6.71 20.83
CA ARG A 98 -11.73 6.46 21.40
C ARG A 98 -10.66 6.22 20.33
N ALA A 99 -10.99 5.50 19.26
CA ALA A 99 -10.06 5.26 18.16
C ALA A 99 -9.69 6.57 17.44
N ILE A 100 -10.68 7.42 17.15
CA ILE A 100 -10.46 8.75 16.56
C ILE A 100 -9.58 9.60 17.48
N MET A 101 -9.87 9.64 18.78
CA MET A 101 -9.08 10.42 19.75
C MET A 101 -7.63 9.93 19.82
N SER A 102 -7.42 8.61 19.78
CA SER A 102 -6.08 8.02 19.77
C SER A 102 -5.31 8.38 18.49
N ALA A 103 -5.99 8.36 17.34
CA ALA A 103 -5.41 8.78 16.07
C ALA A 103 -5.01 10.27 16.07
N LEU A 104 -5.86 11.15 16.60
CA LEU A 104 -5.56 12.58 16.75
C LEU A 104 -4.39 12.86 17.70
N GLN A 105 -4.23 12.05 18.75
CA GLN A 105 -3.10 12.18 19.67
C GLN A 105 -1.77 11.73 19.06
N ALA A 106 -1.80 10.82 18.09
CA ALA A 106 -0.60 10.38 17.36
C ALA A 106 -0.06 11.45 16.42
N VAL A 107 -0.86 12.45 16.04
CA VAL A 107 -0.42 13.55 15.18
C VAL A 107 0.50 14.49 15.97
N PRO A 108 1.77 14.69 15.54
CA PRO A 108 2.68 15.58 16.22
C PRO A 108 2.13 17.01 16.24
N LYS A 109 2.04 17.60 17.44
CA LYS A 109 1.68 19.02 17.60
C LYS A 109 2.89 19.88 17.24
N MET A 110 3.07 20.16 15.95
CA MET A 110 4.12 21.03 15.45
C MET A 110 3.54 22.42 15.14
N SER A 111 4.27 23.49 15.49
CA SER A 111 3.87 24.84 15.09
C SER A 111 3.96 24.97 13.56
N PRO A 112 3.07 25.73 12.90
CA PRO A 112 3.11 25.92 11.44
C PRO A 112 4.48 26.40 10.95
N LYS A 113 5.12 27.31 11.70
CA LYS A 113 6.47 27.82 11.37
C LYS A 113 7.55 26.76 11.44
N THR A 114 7.48 25.84 12.40
CA THR A 114 8.43 24.73 12.51
C THR A 114 8.23 23.74 11.37
N MET A 115 6.98 23.46 10.99
CA MET A 115 6.66 22.59 9.87
C MET A 115 7.21 23.13 8.55
N GLU A 116 6.97 24.40 8.25
CA GLU A 116 7.45 25.06 7.04
C GLU A 116 8.99 25.03 6.97
N LYS A 117 9.66 25.31 8.08
CA LYS A 117 11.12 25.27 8.16
C LYS A 117 11.66 23.86 7.89
N VAL A 118 11.11 22.84 8.57
CA VAL A 118 11.55 21.44 8.39
C VAL A 118 11.30 20.98 6.96
N PHE A 119 10.14 21.29 6.39
CA PHE A 119 9.79 20.92 5.03
C PHE A 119 10.70 21.60 3.99
N THR A 120 10.97 22.89 4.15
CA THR A 120 11.87 23.65 3.26
C THR A 120 13.29 23.09 3.31
N GLN A 121 13.79 22.79 4.52
CA GLN A 121 15.11 22.18 4.69
C GLN A 121 15.18 20.81 4.00
N HIS A 122 14.14 19.99 4.16
CA HIS A 122 14.08 18.69 3.51
C HIS A 122 14.09 18.77 1.97
N ILE A 123 13.38 19.76 1.40
CA ILE A 123 13.39 20.01 -0.04
C ILE A 123 14.78 20.45 -0.51
N GLN A 124 15.44 21.32 0.25
CA GLN A 124 16.79 21.77 -0.09
C GLN A 124 17.79 20.61 -0.10
N ASP A 125 17.74 19.74 0.91
CA ASP A 125 18.59 18.55 1.00
C ASP A 125 18.34 17.60 -0.17
N LEU A 126 17.06 17.35 -0.51
CA LEU A 126 16.70 16.52 -1.66
C LEU A 126 17.19 17.12 -2.98
N LEU A 127 17.00 18.42 -3.17
CA LEU A 127 17.43 19.12 -4.37
C LEU A 127 18.95 19.01 -4.54
N MET A 128 19.71 19.16 -3.45
CA MET A 128 21.17 18.97 -3.45
C MET A 128 21.57 17.55 -3.90
N VAL A 129 20.89 16.51 -3.41
CA VAL A 129 21.15 15.12 -3.81
C VAL A 129 20.84 14.88 -5.28
N VAL A 130 19.74 15.45 -5.79
CA VAL A 130 19.38 15.37 -7.21
C VAL A 130 20.43 16.07 -8.09
N TYR A 131 20.90 17.25 -7.68
CA TYR A 131 21.98 17.95 -8.39
C TYR A 131 23.27 17.12 -8.45
N LEU A 132 23.69 16.51 -7.33
CA LEU A 132 24.88 15.67 -7.30
C LEU A 132 24.72 14.42 -8.18
N SER A 133 23.53 13.81 -8.18
CA SER A 133 23.20 12.66 -9.03
C SER A 133 23.24 13.03 -10.53
N ASN A 134 22.78 14.22 -10.88
CA ASN A 134 22.84 14.72 -12.26
C ASN A 134 24.27 15.06 -12.67
N LEU A 135 25.06 15.66 -11.77
CA LEU A 135 26.47 15.95 -12.02
C LEU A 135 27.28 14.67 -12.24
N THR A 136 27.11 13.67 -11.40
CA THR A 136 27.77 12.36 -11.56
C THR A 136 27.35 11.67 -12.85
N ARG A 137 26.07 11.73 -13.24
CA ARG A 137 25.60 11.24 -14.54
C ARG A 137 26.25 11.96 -15.71
N ALA A 138 26.36 13.29 -15.65
CA ALA A 138 27.02 14.08 -16.68
C ALA A 138 28.52 13.77 -16.77
N GLN A 139 29.19 13.58 -15.64
CA GLN A 139 30.59 13.16 -15.59
C GLN A 139 30.78 11.76 -16.19
N LEU A 140 29.93 10.79 -15.86
CA LEU A 140 29.96 9.46 -16.48
C LEU A 140 29.77 9.55 -17.99
N ALA A 141 28.77 10.30 -18.46
CA ALA A 141 28.52 10.48 -19.89
C ALA A 141 29.69 11.15 -20.62
N LEU A 142 30.38 12.09 -19.98
CA LEU A 142 31.57 12.72 -20.53
C LEU A 142 32.75 11.74 -20.59
N SER A 143 32.99 10.98 -19.52
CA SER A 143 34.03 9.94 -19.48
C SER A 143 33.82 8.89 -20.56
N ASP A 144 32.58 8.42 -20.74
CA ASP A 144 32.22 7.46 -21.78
C ASP A 144 32.53 8.02 -23.17
N LYS A 145 32.16 9.29 -23.43
CA LYS A 145 32.47 9.95 -24.71
C LYS A 145 33.97 10.13 -24.95
N ILE A 146 34.74 10.45 -23.92
CA ILE A 146 36.21 10.60 -24.04
C ILE A 146 36.84 9.25 -24.37
N GLN A 147 36.43 8.16 -23.70
CA GLN A 147 36.89 6.81 -24.01
C GLN A 147 36.50 6.34 -25.41
N HIS A 148 35.38 6.83 -25.95
CA HIS A 148 34.91 6.44 -27.28
C HIS A 148 35.54 7.25 -28.43
N VAL A 149 36.21 8.37 -28.12
CA VAL A 149 36.86 9.30 -29.08
C VAL A 149 38.39 9.11 -29.12
N LEU A 150 39.00 8.59 -28.05
CA LEU A 150 40.41 8.15 -27.99
C LEU A 150 40.54 6.70 -28.47
#